data_AF-A0A412LKC3-F1
#
_entry.id   AF-A0A412LKC3-F1
#
_cell.length_a   1.000
_cell.length_b   1.000
_cell.length_c   1.000
_cell.angle_alpha   90.00
_cell.angle_beta   90.00
_cell.angle_gamma   90.00
#
_symmetry.space_group_name_H-M   'P 1'
#
loop_
_entity.id
_entity.type
_entity.pdbx_description
1 polymer ?
#
loop_
_entity_poly.entity_id
_entity_poly.type
_entity_poly.pdbx_seq_one_letter_code
_entity_poly.pdbx_strand_id
1 'polypeptide(L)'
;MDARKAKSRAAIVAAFSELLREEDYGKITVGDIIARAHVGRATFYGLFKSKDDLLSELVSDICTHVLDDDGTPLDDPLVQVEHILNNLWERRQGVRALVAGAGSRVFADCLRKTIMSRAAETVPVDPAGPAATMDRSFLLHHIASSFVGMVQWWAWHNFQADKAEVAKDYLSAIKPLFG
;
A
#
# COMPACT_ATOMS: atom_id res chain seq x y z
N MET A 1 11.32 9.95 28.71
CA MET A 1 11.34 8.51 28.36
C MET A 1 10.78 8.25 26.96
N ASP A 2 9.82 9.07 26.50
CA ASP A 2 9.26 8.99 25.13
C ASP A 2 10.25 9.22 23.99
N ALA A 3 11.07 10.30 24.07
CA ALA A 3 11.98 10.64 22.98
C ALA A 3 13.00 9.53 22.65
N ARG A 4 13.46 8.78 23.66
CA ARG A 4 14.38 7.64 23.45
C ARG A 4 13.66 6.45 22.81
N LYS A 5 12.42 6.15 23.22
CA LYS A 5 11.61 5.10 22.58
C LYS A 5 11.30 5.45 21.12
N ALA A 6 10.87 6.68 20.85
CA ALA A 6 10.59 7.16 19.49
C ALA A 6 11.83 7.08 18.59
N LYS A 7 13.00 7.50 19.09
CA LYS A 7 14.26 7.40 18.35
C LYS A 7 14.62 5.95 18.01
N SER A 8 14.52 5.04 18.98
CA SER A 8 14.78 3.61 18.74
C SER A 8 13.76 3.01 17.77
N ARG A 9 12.48 3.39 17.86
CA ARG A 9 11.44 2.94 16.93
C ARG A 9 11.75 3.37 15.50
N ALA A 10 12.09 4.64 15.30
CA ALA A 10 12.46 5.16 13.98
C ALA A 10 13.71 4.45 13.41
N ALA A 11 14.73 4.21 14.23
CA ALA A 11 15.93 3.47 13.81
C ALA A 11 15.62 2.03 13.37
N ILE A 12 14.74 1.32 14.10
CA ILE A 12 14.31 -0.04 13.75
C ILE A 12 13.53 -0.04 12.42
N VAL A 13 12.58 0.89 12.25
CA VAL A 13 11.77 1.00 11.02
C VAL A 13 12.65 1.31 9.81
N ALA A 14 13.60 2.25 9.95
CA ALA A 14 14.55 2.60 8.90
C ALA A 14 15.43 1.40 8.51
N ALA A 15 16.05 0.74 9.50
CA ALA A 15 16.88 -0.44 9.30
C ALA A 15 16.12 -1.58 8.61
N PHE A 16 14.88 -1.84 9.03
CA PHE A 16 14.06 -2.88 8.42
C PHE A 16 13.66 -2.52 6.98
N SER A 17 13.37 -1.24 6.70
CA SER A 17 13.06 -0.75 5.35
C SER A 17 14.27 -0.79 4.42
N GLU A 18 15.49 -0.60 4.94
CA GLU A 18 16.74 -0.85 4.23
C GLU A 18 16.92 -2.32 3.88
N LEU A 19 16.80 -3.22 4.86
CA LEU A 19 16.94 -4.66 4.66
C LEU A 19 15.93 -5.19 3.63
N LEU A 20 14.68 -4.72 3.69
CA LEU A 20 13.64 -5.06 2.71
C LEU A 20 14.00 -4.68 1.26
N ARG A 21 14.88 -3.72 1.05
CA ARG A 21 15.38 -3.33 -0.29
C ARG A 21 16.55 -4.20 -0.76
N GLU A 22 17.26 -4.84 0.16
CA GLU A 22 18.48 -5.62 -0.08
C GLU A 22 18.18 -7.11 -0.26
N GLU A 23 17.21 -7.65 0.50
CA GLU A 23 16.92 -9.08 0.52
C GLU A 23 15.43 -9.39 0.77
N ASP A 24 15.03 -10.62 0.44
CA ASP A 24 13.68 -11.09 0.68
C ASP A 24 13.35 -11.08 2.18
N TYR A 25 12.14 -10.62 2.53
CA TYR A 25 11.64 -10.61 3.91
C TYR A 25 11.88 -11.92 4.68
N GLY A 26 11.74 -13.06 4.01
CA GLY A 26 11.93 -14.39 4.62
C GLY A 26 13.35 -14.63 5.15
N LYS A 27 14.36 -13.96 4.57
CA LYS A 27 15.79 -14.07 4.92
C LYS A 27 16.19 -13.11 6.03
N ILE A 28 15.53 -11.95 6.12
CA ILE A 28 15.76 -10.96 7.18
C ILE A 28 15.47 -11.56 8.56
N THR A 29 16.39 -11.47 9.50
CA THR A 29 16.17 -11.87 10.90
C THR A 29 16.01 -10.67 11.82
N VAL A 30 15.46 -10.88 13.02
CA VAL A 30 15.49 -9.85 14.07
C VAL A 30 16.93 -9.45 14.41
N GLY A 31 17.89 -10.38 14.28
CA GLY A 31 19.32 -10.12 14.47
C GLY A 31 19.87 -9.08 13.50
N ASP A 32 19.53 -9.20 12.21
CA ASP A 32 19.97 -8.26 11.18
C ASP A 32 19.40 -6.86 11.43
N ILE A 33 18.12 -6.79 11.81
CA ILE A 33 17.43 -5.54 12.11
C ILE A 33 18.09 -4.83 13.29
N ILE A 34 18.32 -5.53 14.41
CA ILE A 34 18.89 -4.90 15.61
C ILE A 34 20.37 -4.51 15.40
N ALA A 35 21.11 -5.29 14.60
CA ALA A 35 22.49 -4.97 14.25
C ALA A 35 22.56 -3.68 13.41
N ARG A 36 21.71 -3.56 12.38
CA ARG A 36 21.62 -2.39 11.50
C ARG A 36 21.09 -1.14 12.22
N ALA A 37 20.07 -1.31 13.07
CA ALA A 37 19.49 -0.20 13.84
C ALA A 37 20.37 0.24 15.02
N HIS A 38 21.43 -0.50 15.34
CA HIS A 38 22.27 -0.30 16.53
C HIS A 38 21.46 -0.24 17.84
N VAL A 39 20.51 -1.17 18.00
CA VAL A 39 19.66 -1.28 19.20
C VAL A 39 19.82 -2.65 19.87
N GLY A 40 19.48 -2.74 21.16
CA GLY A 40 19.47 -4.01 21.87
C GLY A 40 18.23 -4.85 21.53
N ARG A 41 18.34 -6.19 21.65
CA ARG A 41 17.23 -7.13 21.47
C ARG A 41 16.03 -6.81 22.39
N ALA A 42 16.29 -6.45 23.65
CA ALA A 42 15.24 -6.04 24.59
C ALA A 42 14.53 -4.75 24.15
N THR A 43 15.24 -3.84 23.47
CA THR A 43 14.63 -2.62 22.90
C THR A 43 13.70 -2.96 21.74
N PHE A 44 14.10 -3.87 20.85
CA PHE A 44 13.24 -4.35 19.76
C PHE A 44 11.94 -4.95 20.31
N TYR A 45 12.03 -5.94 21.20
CA TYR A 45 10.84 -6.61 21.74
C TYR A 45 10.00 -5.73 22.68
N GLY A 46 10.58 -4.64 23.20
CA GLY A 46 9.83 -3.62 23.93
C GLY A 46 9.04 -2.66 23.03
N LEU A 47 9.25 -2.70 21.70
CA LEU A 47 8.59 -1.87 20.71
C LEU A 47 7.74 -2.68 19.73
N PHE A 48 8.18 -3.87 19.35
CA PHE A 48 7.54 -4.74 18.37
C PHE A 48 7.50 -6.19 18.87
N LYS A 49 6.38 -6.88 18.68
CA LYS A 49 6.19 -8.27 19.14
C LYS A 49 6.99 -9.26 18.30
N SER A 50 7.14 -8.99 17.02
CA SER A 50 7.86 -9.85 16.07
C SER A 50 8.30 -9.05 14.83
N LYS A 51 9.04 -9.72 13.94
CA LYS A 51 9.32 -9.19 12.59
C LYS A 51 8.03 -9.04 11.77
N ASP A 52 7.02 -9.88 11.98
CA ASP A 52 5.71 -9.78 11.28
C ASP A 52 4.88 -8.59 11.79
N ASP A 53 4.98 -8.29 13.09
CA ASP A 53 4.34 -7.13 13.72
C ASP A 53 4.93 -5.83 13.13
N LEU A 54 6.25 -5.73 13.05
CA LEU A 54 6.95 -4.62 12.41
C LEU A 54 6.57 -4.47 10.92
N LEU A 55 6.48 -5.57 10.18
CA LEU A 55 6.04 -5.56 8.79
C LEU A 55 4.59 -5.04 8.66
N SER A 56 3.71 -5.49 9.54
CA SER A 56 2.31 -5.08 9.54
C SER A 56 2.16 -3.58 9.83
N GLU A 57 2.94 -3.03 10.76
CA GLU A 57 2.97 -1.60 11.03
C GLU A 57 3.47 -0.79 9.83
N LEU A 58 4.55 -1.24 9.16
CA LEU A 58 5.09 -0.57 7.96
C LEU A 58 4.07 -0.56 6.81
N VAL A 59 3.41 -1.70 6.58
CA VAL A 59 2.36 -1.83 5.57
C VAL A 59 1.18 -0.92 5.91
N SER A 60 0.76 -0.91 7.18
CA SER A 60 -0.35 -0.06 7.63
C SER A 60 -0.03 1.42 7.44
N ASP A 61 1.19 1.86 7.70
CA ASP A 61 1.62 3.26 7.46
C ASP A 61 1.45 3.64 5.99
N ILE A 62 1.92 2.80 5.07
CA ILE A 62 1.76 3.03 3.62
C ILE A 62 0.29 3.10 3.24
N CYS A 63 -0.54 2.18 3.73
CA CYS A 63 -1.97 2.15 3.41
C CYS A 63 -2.74 3.35 3.98
N THR A 64 -2.41 3.79 5.20
CA THR A 64 -3.02 4.96 5.82
C THR A 64 -2.74 6.20 4.98
N HIS A 65 -1.50 6.34 4.51
CA HIS A 65 -1.06 7.49 3.74
C HIS A 65 -1.38 7.41 2.24
N VAL A 66 -1.97 6.30 1.77
CA VAL A 66 -2.28 6.13 0.34
C VAL A 66 -3.41 7.07 -0.11
N LEU A 67 -4.29 7.44 0.82
CA LEU A 67 -5.43 8.34 0.61
C LEU A 67 -5.19 9.74 1.21
N ASP A 68 -3.95 10.06 1.63
CA ASP A 68 -3.66 11.37 2.23
C ASP A 68 -4.15 12.49 1.31
N ASP A 69 -4.95 13.40 1.85
CA ASP A 69 -5.45 14.56 1.13
C ASP A 69 -4.38 15.67 1.13
N ASP A 70 -3.95 16.08 -0.06
CA ASP A 70 -3.02 17.20 -0.26
C ASP A 70 -3.76 18.48 -0.69
N GLY A 71 -5.09 18.49 -0.62
CA GLY A 71 -5.95 19.57 -1.10
C GLY A 71 -6.36 19.42 -2.56
N THR A 72 -6.03 18.31 -3.22
CA THR A 72 -6.48 18.00 -4.57
C THR A 72 -7.99 17.75 -4.59
N PRO A 73 -8.77 18.45 -5.43
CA PRO A 73 -10.19 18.17 -5.58
C PRO A 73 -10.42 16.78 -6.18
N LEU A 74 -10.90 15.86 -5.35
CA LEU A 74 -11.08 14.44 -5.68
C LEU A 74 -12.45 14.15 -6.31
N ASP A 75 -13.03 15.09 -7.05
CA ASP A 75 -14.36 14.93 -7.66
C ASP A 75 -14.31 14.11 -8.96
N ASP A 76 -13.16 14.09 -9.64
CA ASP A 76 -12.93 13.31 -10.86
C ASP A 76 -12.27 11.95 -10.53
N PRO A 77 -12.83 10.80 -10.98
CA PRO A 77 -12.23 9.49 -10.79
C PRO A 77 -10.79 9.36 -11.31
N LEU A 78 -10.43 10.05 -12.40
CA LEU A 78 -9.07 10.05 -12.94
C LEU A 78 -8.11 10.73 -11.97
N VAL A 79 -8.45 11.93 -11.50
CA VAL A 79 -7.66 12.67 -10.52
C VAL A 79 -7.52 11.85 -9.23
N GLN A 80 -8.59 11.18 -8.79
CA GLN A 80 -8.55 10.28 -7.62
C GLN A 80 -7.56 9.13 -7.79
N VAL A 81 -7.63 8.41 -8.91
CA VAL A 81 -6.74 7.27 -9.16
C VAL A 81 -5.29 7.75 -9.31
N GLU A 82 -5.05 8.84 -10.05
CA GLU A 82 -3.73 9.43 -10.20
C GLU A 82 -3.12 9.87 -8.87
N HIS A 83 -3.93 10.46 -7.99
CA HIS A 83 -3.51 10.89 -6.66
C HIS A 83 -3.03 9.71 -5.81
N ILE A 84 -3.82 8.64 -5.74
CA ILE A 84 -3.44 7.41 -5.02
C ILE A 84 -2.16 6.82 -5.60
N LEU A 85 -2.02 6.80 -6.93
CA LEU A 85 -0.81 6.34 -7.60
C LEU A 85 0.40 7.23 -7.32
N ASN A 86 0.21 8.55 -7.19
CA ASN A 86 1.27 9.48 -6.80
C ASN A 86 1.77 9.18 -5.39
N ASN A 87 0.86 9.02 -4.43
CA ASN A 87 1.20 8.68 -3.03
C ASN A 87 1.98 7.36 -2.94
N LEU A 88 1.58 6.35 -3.73
CA LEU A 88 2.32 5.08 -3.84
C LEU A 88 3.69 5.26 -4.49
N TRP A 89 3.78 6.09 -5.53
CA TRP A 89 5.01 6.35 -6.25
C TRP A 89 6.05 7.10 -5.41
N GLU A 90 5.63 8.07 -4.59
CA GLU A 90 6.51 8.76 -3.65
C GLU A 90 7.17 7.77 -2.66
N ARG A 91 6.45 6.71 -2.32
CA ARG A 91 6.89 5.62 -1.43
C ARG A 91 7.36 4.37 -2.17
N ARG A 92 7.60 4.45 -3.49
CA ARG A 92 7.79 3.29 -4.40
C ARG A 92 8.87 2.31 -3.99
N GLN A 93 9.94 2.75 -3.32
CA GLN A 93 10.98 1.83 -2.88
C GLN A 93 10.46 0.85 -1.81
N GLY A 94 9.67 1.35 -0.86
CA GLY A 94 9.02 0.52 0.16
C GLY A 94 7.93 -0.36 -0.44
N VAL A 95 7.10 0.21 -1.33
CA VAL A 95 6.06 -0.54 -2.05
C VAL A 95 6.67 -1.69 -2.87
N ARG A 96 7.75 -1.44 -3.62
CA ARG A 96 8.42 -2.48 -4.42
C ARG A 96 8.90 -3.64 -3.57
N ALA A 97 9.58 -3.33 -2.46
CA ALA A 97 10.10 -4.33 -1.55
C ALA A 97 8.98 -5.20 -0.96
N LEU A 98 7.85 -4.58 -0.63
CA LEU A 98 6.67 -5.27 -0.12
C LEU A 98 6.01 -6.14 -1.19
N VAL A 99 5.89 -5.67 -2.44
CA VAL A 99 5.27 -6.41 -3.55
C VAL A 99 6.12 -7.61 -3.99
N ALA A 100 7.46 -7.48 -4.01
CA ALA A 100 8.37 -8.52 -4.47
C ALA A 100 8.66 -9.61 -3.43
N GLY A 101 8.53 -9.28 -2.14
CA GLY A 101 8.86 -10.19 -1.03
C GLY A 101 7.65 -10.88 -0.39
N ALA A 102 7.89 -11.60 0.70
CA ALA A 102 6.84 -12.28 1.47
C ALA A 102 5.85 -11.32 2.17
N GLY A 103 6.13 -10.00 2.18
CA GLY A 103 5.17 -8.97 2.59
C GLY A 103 4.06 -8.70 1.57
N SER A 104 4.12 -9.31 0.38
CA SER A 104 3.21 -9.03 -0.73
C SER A 104 1.76 -9.31 -0.38
N ARG A 105 1.50 -10.39 0.37
CA ARG A 105 0.14 -10.72 0.83
C ARG A 105 -0.38 -9.70 1.85
N VAL A 106 0.43 -9.35 2.85
CA VAL A 106 0.03 -8.38 3.90
C VAL A 106 -0.22 -7.01 3.27
N PHE A 107 0.65 -6.58 2.37
CA PHE A 107 0.50 -5.35 1.60
C PHE A 107 -0.75 -5.38 0.72
N ALA A 108 -0.94 -6.43 -0.08
CA ALA A 108 -2.11 -6.58 -0.95
C ALA A 108 -3.42 -6.58 -0.14
N ASP A 109 -3.45 -7.27 1.00
CA ASP A 109 -4.62 -7.33 1.88
C ASP A 109 -4.94 -5.98 2.53
N CYS A 110 -3.91 -5.24 2.93
CA CYS A 110 -4.05 -3.90 3.47
C CYS A 110 -4.54 -2.91 2.42
N LEU A 111 -3.86 -2.85 1.26
CA LEU A 111 -4.23 -1.96 0.16
C LEU A 111 -5.65 -2.26 -0.34
N ARG A 112 -6.03 -3.54 -0.48
CA ARG A 112 -7.40 -3.92 -0.87
C ARG A 112 -8.45 -3.38 0.09
N LYS A 113 -8.22 -3.46 1.40
CA LYS A 113 -9.14 -2.92 2.41
C LYS A 113 -9.30 -1.41 2.27
N THR A 114 -8.18 -0.68 2.13
CA THR A 114 -8.20 0.77 1.94
C THR A 114 -8.94 1.18 0.68
N ILE A 115 -8.63 0.55 -0.46
CA ILE A 115 -9.27 0.87 -1.74
C ILE A 115 -10.75 0.46 -1.75
N MET A 116 -11.11 -0.66 -1.12
CA MET A 116 -12.52 -1.05 -0.99
C MET A 116 -13.32 -0.04 -0.17
N SER A 117 -12.74 0.50 0.93
CA SER A 117 -13.38 1.57 1.71
C SER A 117 -13.60 2.81 0.86
N ARG A 118 -12.57 3.24 0.11
CA ARG A 118 -12.67 4.39 -0.79
C ARG A 118 -13.70 4.17 -1.90
N ALA A 119 -13.67 3.00 -2.54
CA ALA A 119 -14.64 2.65 -3.58
C ALA A 119 -16.07 2.64 -3.03
N ALA A 120 -16.30 2.24 -1.78
CA ALA A 120 -17.62 2.25 -1.16
C ALA A 120 -18.20 3.67 -1.00
N GLU A 121 -17.34 4.69 -0.89
CA GLU A 121 -17.71 6.11 -0.83
C GLU A 121 -17.91 6.71 -2.22
N THR A 122 -17.06 6.35 -3.19
CA THR A 122 -17.06 6.96 -4.53
C THR A 122 -18.07 6.30 -5.48
N VAL A 123 -18.29 4.99 -5.37
CA VAL A 123 -19.19 4.27 -6.27
C VAL A 123 -20.65 4.51 -5.87
N PRO A 124 -21.51 4.98 -6.79
CA PRO A 124 -22.93 5.20 -6.52
C PRO A 124 -23.62 3.97 -5.94
N VAL A 125 -24.60 4.19 -5.06
CA VAL A 125 -25.42 3.09 -4.50
C VAL A 125 -26.22 2.40 -5.61
N ASP A 126 -26.76 3.19 -6.54
CA ASP A 126 -27.51 2.73 -7.71
C ASP A 126 -26.76 3.12 -8.99
N PRO A 127 -25.71 2.38 -9.37
CA PRO A 127 -24.94 2.69 -10.57
C PRO A 127 -25.75 2.40 -11.84
N ALA A 128 -25.41 3.07 -12.94
CA ALA A 128 -25.92 2.76 -14.27
C ALA A 128 -25.06 1.68 -14.97
N GLY A 129 -25.46 1.26 -16.17
CA GLY A 129 -24.71 0.30 -16.98
C GLY A 129 -24.68 -1.12 -16.41
N PRO A 130 -23.70 -1.96 -16.82
CA PRO A 130 -23.54 -3.32 -16.30
C PRO A 130 -23.49 -3.42 -14.77
N ALA A 131 -22.91 -2.42 -14.09
CA ALA A 131 -22.78 -2.37 -12.65
C ALA A 131 -24.13 -2.39 -11.92
N ALA A 132 -25.20 -1.88 -12.55
CA ALA A 132 -26.57 -1.88 -11.99
C ALA A 132 -27.09 -3.30 -11.67
N THR A 133 -26.56 -4.32 -12.35
CA THR A 133 -26.98 -5.72 -12.23
C THR A 133 -26.08 -6.57 -11.35
N MET A 134 -24.99 -5.99 -10.83
CA MET A 134 -24.00 -6.69 -10.03
C MET A 134 -24.34 -6.64 -8.54
N ASP A 135 -23.93 -7.68 -7.81
CA ASP A 135 -23.88 -7.59 -6.35
C ASP A 135 -22.89 -6.48 -5.94
N ARG A 136 -23.31 -5.58 -5.05
CA ARG A 136 -22.50 -4.42 -4.67
C ARG A 136 -21.19 -4.82 -3.99
N SER A 137 -21.23 -5.84 -3.14
CA SER A 137 -20.02 -6.31 -2.44
C SER A 137 -19.01 -6.90 -3.43
N PHE A 138 -19.50 -7.63 -4.43
CA PHE A 138 -18.69 -8.14 -5.53
C PHE A 138 -18.07 -7.01 -6.36
N LEU A 139 -18.85 -5.99 -6.75
CA LEU A 139 -18.36 -4.86 -7.54
C LEU A 139 -17.23 -4.11 -6.80
N LEU A 140 -17.41 -3.79 -5.52
CA LEU A 140 -16.39 -3.12 -4.72
C LEU A 140 -15.13 -3.98 -4.55
N HIS A 141 -15.31 -5.28 -4.32
CA HIS A 141 -14.18 -6.21 -4.23
C HIS A 141 -13.45 -6.33 -5.57
N HIS A 142 -14.16 -6.34 -6.70
CA HIS A 142 -13.60 -6.36 -8.04
C HIS A 142 -12.72 -5.13 -8.27
N ILE A 143 -13.25 -3.92 -8.06
CA ILE A 143 -12.51 -2.65 -8.20
C ILE A 143 -11.24 -2.68 -7.33
N ALA A 144 -11.37 -3.00 -6.04
CA ALA A 144 -10.23 -3.03 -5.13
C ALA A 144 -9.18 -4.09 -5.53
N SER A 145 -9.62 -5.26 -5.98
CA SER A 145 -8.71 -6.34 -6.38
C SER A 145 -8.01 -6.05 -7.70
N SER A 146 -8.70 -5.48 -8.68
CA SER A 146 -8.07 -5.03 -9.93
C SER A 146 -7.09 -3.89 -9.69
N PHE A 147 -7.40 -2.97 -8.77
CA PHE A 147 -6.47 -1.90 -8.40
C PHE A 147 -5.18 -2.45 -7.79
N VAL A 148 -5.30 -3.38 -6.84
CA VAL A 148 -4.13 -4.05 -6.23
C VAL A 148 -3.31 -4.79 -7.29
N GLY A 149 -3.97 -5.50 -8.21
CA GLY A 149 -3.30 -6.19 -9.31
C GLY A 149 -2.54 -5.24 -10.24
N MET A 150 -3.13 -4.08 -10.54
CA MET A 150 -2.47 -3.02 -11.32
C MET A 150 -1.24 -2.47 -10.58
N VAL A 151 -1.32 -2.19 -9.27
CA VAL A 151 -0.17 -1.72 -8.49
C VAL A 151 0.94 -2.76 -8.43
N GLN A 152 0.60 -4.04 -8.28
CA GLN A 152 1.56 -5.14 -8.32
C GLN A 152 2.26 -5.21 -9.68
N TRP A 153 1.51 -5.16 -10.78
CA TRP A 153 2.05 -5.11 -12.13
C TRP A 153 3.00 -3.93 -12.32
N TRP A 154 2.61 -2.73 -11.88
CA TRP A 154 3.41 -1.52 -12.01
C TRP A 154 4.72 -1.62 -11.21
N ALA A 155 4.66 -2.18 -10.00
CA ALA A 155 5.83 -2.42 -9.15
C ALA A 155 6.79 -3.47 -9.73
N TRP A 156 6.28 -4.56 -10.32
CA TRP A 156 7.11 -5.56 -11.02
C TRP A 156 7.84 -4.96 -12.23
N HIS A 157 7.27 -3.94 -12.86
CA HIS A 157 7.89 -3.18 -13.95
C HIS A 157 8.67 -1.94 -13.44
N ASN A 158 9.10 -1.94 -12.18
CA ASN A 158 9.89 -0.87 -11.56
C ASN A 158 9.26 0.53 -11.68
N PHE A 159 7.93 0.62 -11.69
CA PHE A 159 7.21 1.89 -11.83
C PHE A 159 7.62 2.69 -13.08
N GLN A 160 7.96 2.01 -14.18
CA GLN A 160 8.42 2.66 -15.42
C GLN A 160 7.31 3.43 -16.16
N ALA A 161 6.09 2.90 -16.16
CA ALA A 161 4.95 3.59 -16.79
C ALA A 161 4.58 4.86 -16.00
N ASP A 162 4.19 5.92 -16.71
CA ASP A 162 3.72 7.15 -16.07
C ASP A 162 2.40 6.92 -15.33
N LYS A 163 2.26 7.53 -14.15
CA LYS A 163 1.09 7.36 -13.28
C LYS A 163 -0.23 7.81 -13.94
N ALA A 164 -0.21 8.82 -14.81
CA ALA A 164 -1.40 9.30 -15.51
C ALA A 164 -1.86 8.28 -16.55
N GLU A 165 -0.94 7.69 -17.31
CA GLU A 165 -1.28 6.63 -18.27
C GLU A 165 -1.76 5.35 -17.55
N VAL A 166 -1.14 4.97 -16.42
CA VAL A 166 -1.61 3.84 -15.61
C VAL A 166 -3.01 4.09 -15.06
N ALA A 167 -3.30 5.30 -14.58
CA ALA A 167 -4.63 5.67 -14.08
C ALA A 167 -5.69 5.62 -15.19
N LYS A 168 -5.35 6.14 -16.36
CA LYS A 168 -6.19 6.14 -17.55
C LYS A 168 -6.50 4.72 -18.02
N ASP A 169 -5.49 3.86 -18.15
CA ASP A 169 -5.68 2.45 -18.55
C ASP A 169 -6.55 1.70 -17.53
N TYR A 170 -6.29 1.90 -16.23
CA TYR A 170 -7.11 1.33 -15.18
C TYR A 170 -8.58 1.76 -15.30
N LEU A 171 -8.84 3.06 -15.47
CA LEU A 171 -10.20 3.56 -15.61
C LEU A 171 -10.85 3.17 -16.93
N SER A 172 -10.11 2.98 -18.02
CA SER A 172 -10.64 2.44 -19.27
C SER A 172 -11.18 1.02 -19.11
N ALA A 173 -10.67 0.24 -18.17
CA ALA A 173 -11.22 -1.07 -17.82
C ALA A 173 -12.45 -0.99 -16.89
N ILE A 174 -12.56 0.04 -16.05
CA ILE A 174 -13.60 0.18 -15.03
C ILE A 174 -14.81 1.00 -15.51
N LYS A 175 -14.58 2.13 -16.19
CA LYS A 175 -15.63 3.06 -16.66
C LYS A 175 -16.74 2.37 -17.48
N PRO A 176 -16.45 1.41 -18.38
CA PRO A 176 -17.49 0.71 -19.14
C PRO A 176 -18.53 -0.03 -18.26
N LEU A 177 -18.24 -0.28 -16.99
CA LEU A 177 -19.20 -0.88 -16.05
C LEU A 177 -20.34 0.09 -15.69
N PHE A 178 -20.15 1.40 -15.86
CA PHE A 178 -21.06 2.43 -15.35
C PHE A 178 -21.95 3.07 -16.42
N GLY A 179 -21.81 2.68 -17.70
CA GLY A 179 -22.58 3.23 -18.83
C GLY A 179 -21.86 4.33 -19.58
#